data_AF-A0A844P5P6-F1
#
_entry.id   AF-A0A844P5P6-F1
#
_cell.length_a   1.000
_cell.length_b   1.000
_cell.length_c   1.000
_cell.angle_alpha   90.00
_cell.angle_beta   90.00
_cell.angle_gamma   90.00
#
_symmetry.space_group_name_H-M   'P 1'
#
loop_
_entity.id
_entity.type
_entity.pdbx_description
1 polymer ?
#
loop_
_entity_poly.entity_id
_entity_poly.type
_entity_poly.pdbx_seq_one_letter_code
_entity_poly.pdbx_strand_id
1 'polypeptide(L)'
;MSEDKYEKGIYFSLNHFLMIFFVFILCAFFLKDYYLFKWNVLESRTFTETINKDMINKSALSRGLRNNNPLNVRNSFSNKWIGEVKISQKKDSDFEEFINIRYGFRAAYKVLITYRTEYNIKTIDGIIRKFSPTNENNTEEIITKLSNMTGIEKHKVISGYDYINLIHKMTIIESGYKFPISLIEESILIK
;
A
#
# COMPACT_ATOMS: atom_id res chain seq x y z
N MET A 1 5.96 11.93 82.77
CA MET A 1 6.80 10.93 82.11
C MET A 1 5.84 9.87 81.59
N SER A 2 5.73 9.52 80.31
CA SER A 2 6.30 9.92 79.02
C SER A 2 5.55 9.03 78.01
N GLU A 3 5.34 9.48 76.78
CA GLU A 3 5.61 8.71 75.54
C GLU A 3 4.86 9.34 74.36
N ASP A 4 5.61 10.11 73.56
CA ASP A 4 5.20 10.51 72.22
C ASP A 4 5.36 9.31 71.26
N LYS A 5 4.27 9.01 70.56
CA LYS A 5 4.14 7.90 69.60
C LYS A 5 4.49 8.42 68.20
N TYR A 6 5.74 8.28 67.78
CA TYR A 6 6.12 8.55 66.38
C TYR A 6 5.89 7.30 65.51
N GLU A 7 4.93 7.36 64.59
CA GLU A 7 4.75 6.34 63.55
C GLU A 7 5.92 6.38 62.56
N LYS A 8 6.60 5.25 62.39
CA LYS A 8 7.68 5.09 61.40
C LYS A 8 7.08 4.92 60.00
N GLY A 9 7.00 6.01 59.25
CA GLY A 9 6.73 5.96 57.82
C GLY A 9 7.88 5.29 57.04
N ILE A 10 7.54 4.51 56.01
CA ILE A 10 8.51 3.92 55.08
C ILE A 10 8.82 4.97 54.01
N TYR A 11 10.06 5.46 53.97
CA TYR A 11 10.51 6.45 52.98
C TYR A 11 11.30 5.77 51.86
N PHE A 12 10.77 5.82 50.64
CA PHE A 12 11.50 5.40 49.44
C PHE A 12 12.33 6.56 48.88
N SER A 13 13.56 6.26 48.43
CA SER A 13 14.44 7.29 47.85
C SER A 13 13.92 7.75 46.49
N LEU A 14 14.24 8.99 46.11
CA LEU A 14 13.85 9.56 44.81
C LEU A 14 14.33 8.69 43.63
N ASN A 15 15.49 8.06 43.76
CA ASN A 15 16.05 7.12 42.77
C ASN A 15 15.17 5.87 42.59
N HIS A 16 14.48 5.43 43.65
CA HIS A 16 13.56 4.30 43.58
C HIS A 16 12.31 4.64 42.76
N PHE A 17 11.76 5.83 42.95
CA PHE A 17 10.64 6.33 42.14
C PHE A 17 11.04 6.54 40.67
N LEU A 18 12.23 7.09 40.42
CA LEU A 18 12.78 7.23 39.06
C LEU A 18 12.93 5.88 38.36
N MET A 19 13.48 4.87 39.04
CA MET A 19 13.64 3.53 38.48
C MET A 19 12.29 2.90 38.10
N ILE A 20 11.29 3.02 38.98
CA ILE A 20 9.93 2.54 38.73
C ILE A 20 9.32 3.24 37.51
N PHE A 21 9.47 4.56 37.41
CA PHE A 21 8.97 5.35 36.28
C PHE A 21 9.63 4.96 34.94
N PHE A 22 10.95 4.73 34.93
CA PHE A 22 11.67 4.25 33.74
C PHE A 22 11.20 2.86 33.27
N VAL A 23 10.91 1.94 34.20
CA VAL A 23 10.34 0.63 33.86
C VAL A 23 8.97 0.77 33.22
N PHE A 24 8.11 1.65 33.74
CA PHE A 24 6.81 1.91 33.13
C PHE A 24 6.91 2.52 31.73
N ILE A 25 7.85 3.43 31.49
CA ILE A 25 8.09 4.00 30.15
C ILE A 25 8.56 2.91 29.18
N LEU A 26 9.55 2.10 29.56
CA LEU A 26 10.05 1.01 28.72
C LEU A 26 8.94 0.00 28.42
N CYS A 27 8.16 -0.40 29.42
CA CYS A 27 6.98 -1.26 29.22
C CYS A 27 5.97 -0.64 28.25
N ALA A 28 5.70 0.65 28.33
CA ALA A 28 4.78 1.33 27.41
C ALA A 28 5.27 1.31 25.95
N PHE A 29 6.59 1.44 25.71
CA PHE A 29 7.17 1.27 24.37
C PHE A 29 6.98 -0.15 23.85
N PHE A 30 7.34 -1.16 24.63
CA PHE A 30 7.17 -2.57 24.22
C PHE A 30 5.70 -2.95 24.01
N LEU A 31 4.78 -2.44 24.85
CA LEU A 31 3.34 -2.63 24.68
C LEU A 31 2.87 -1.96 23.39
N LYS A 32 3.28 -0.72 23.12
CA LYS A 32 2.93 -0.01 21.89
C LYS A 32 3.39 -0.78 20.65
N ASP A 33 4.64 -1.24 20.62
CA ASP A 33 5.19 -1.97 19.48
C ASP A 33 4.50 -3.32 19.29
N TYR A 34 4.20 -4.03 20.39
CA TYR A 34 3.42 -5.26 20.37
C TYR A 34 2.01 -5.05 19.81
N TYR A 35 1.29 -4.03 20.27
CA TYR A 35 -0.07 -3.74 19.79
C TYR A 35 -0.07 -3.25 18.35
N LEU A 36 0.92 -2.45 17.93
CA LEU A 36 1.06 -2.00 16.55
C LEU A 36 1.33 -3.20 15.61
N PHE A 37 2.25 -4.08 16.00
CA PHE A 37 2.56 -5.31 15.26
C PHE A 37 1.34 -6.23 15.18
N LYS A 38 0.67 -6.48 16.30
CA LYS A 38 -0.53 -7.33 16.37
C LYS A 38 -1.67 -6.75 15.53
N TRP A 39 -1.86 -5.42 15.55
CA TRP A 39 -2.88 -4.74 14.75
C TRP A 39 -2.60 -4.86 13.26
N ASN A 40 -1.35 -4.62 12.81
CA ASN A 40 -0.94 -4.82 11.42
C ASN A 40 -1.13 -6.29 10.97
N VAL A 41 -0.79 -7.26 11.82
CA VAL A 41 -0.99 -8.69 11.52
C VAL A 41 -2.48 -9.02 11.40
N LEU A 42 -3.32 -8.50 12.30
CA LEU A 42 -4.77 -8.71 12.23
C LEU A 42 -5.40 -8.06 11.01
N GLU A 43 -5.03 -6.81 10.67
CA GLU A 43 -5.50 -6.12 9.47
C GLU A 43 -5.08 -6.85 8.19
N SER A 44 -3.84 -7.37 8.14
CA SER A 44 -3.38 -8.18 7.01
C SER A 44 -4.16 -9.49 6.88
N ARG A 45 -4.55 -10.13 7.99
CA ARG A 45 -5.35 -11.36 7.98
C ARG A 45 -6.80 -11.09 7.57
N THR A 46 -7.45 -10.08 8.11
CA THR A 46 -8.83 -9.73 7.74
C THR A 46 -8.90 -9.28 6.29
N PHE A 47 -7.90 -8.54 5.80
CA PHE A 47 -7.77 -8.21 4.38
C PHE A 47 -7.60 -9.48 3.53
N THR A 48 -6.73 -10.41 3.94
CA THR A 48 -6.53 -11.69 3.23
C THR A 48 -7.78 -12.56 3.24
N GLU A 49 -8.53 -12.59 4.34
CA GLU A 49 -9.79 -13.33 4.47
C GLU A 49 -10.91 -12.72 3.62
N THR A 50 -11.02 -11.38 3.58
CA THR A 50 -11.98 -10.66 2.73
C THR A 50 -11.67 -10.89 1.26
N ILE A 51 -10.40 -10.74 0.88
CA ILE A 51 -9.90 -11.08 -0.46
C ILE A 51 -10.20 -12.53 -0.78
N ASN A 52 -9.90 -13.48 0.11
CA ASN A 52 -10.16 -14.90 -0.12
C ASN A 52 -11.64 -15.18 -0.32
N LYS A 53 -12.53 -14.56 0.47
CA LYS A 53 -13.98 -14.71 0.33
C LYS A 53 -14.49 -14.23 -1.03
N ASP A 54 -13.96 -13.11 -1.52
CA ASP A 54 -14.29 -12.57 -2.85
C ASP A 54 -13.56 -13.32 -4.00
N MET A 55 -12.39 -13.90 -3.72
CA MET A 55 -11.58 -14.71 -4.66
C MET A 55 -12.05 -16.17 -4.80
N ILE A 56 -12.94 -16.65 -3.93
CA ILE A 56 -13.54 -18.01 -4.02
C ILE A 56 -14.26 -18.21 -5.37
N ASN A 57 -14.62 -17.15 -6.09
CA ASN A 57 -15.07 -17.24 -7.48
C ASN A 57 -14.10 -16.55 -8.45
N LYS A 58 -12.90 -17.13 -8.62
CA LYS A 58 -11.80 -16.58 -9.44
C LYS A 58 -12.19 -16.28 -10.89
N SER A 59 -13.23 -16.91 -11.45
CA SER A 59 -13.76 -16.63 -12.80
C SER A 59 -14.48 -15.28 -12.92
N ALA A 60 -15.00 -14.74 -11.81
CA ALA A 60 -15.70 -13.45 -11.76
C ALA A 60 -14.76 -12.24 -11.54
N LEU A 61 -13.51 -12.47 -11.16
CA LEU A 61 -12.53 -11.41 -10.94
C LEU A 61 -12.08 -10.80 -12.26
N SER A 62 -11.78 -9.50 -12.26
CA SER A 62 -11.12 -8.87 -13.41
C SER A 62 -9.77 -9.53 -13.71
N ARG A 63 -9.32 -9.47 -14.97
CA ARG A 63 -8.05 -10.07 -15.40
C ARG A 63 -6.88 -9.65 -14.52
N GLY A 64 -6.76 -8.35 -14.25
CA GLY A 64 -5.72 -7.80 -13.39
C GLY A 64 -5.71 -8.41 -11.98
N LEU A 65 -6.88 -8.60 -11.38
CA LEU A 65 -6.97 -9.26 -10.07
C LEU A 65 -6.57 -10.74 -10.12
N ARG A 66 -6.97 -11.48 -11.16
CA ARG A 66 -6.57 -12.88 -11.33
C ARG A 66 -5.06 -13.04 -11.51
N ASN A 67 -4.44 -12.07 -12.17
CA ASN A 67 -3.01 -12.04 -12.49
C ASN A 67 -2.17 -11.38 -11.39
N ASN A 68 -2.78 -10.94 -10.27
CA ASN A 68 -2.12 -10.11 -9.25
C ASN A 68 -1.46 -8.84 -9.83
N ASN A 69 -2.03 -8.30 -10.90
CA ASN A 69 -1.55 -7.17 -11.68
C ASN A 69 -2.66 -6.10 -11.77
N PRO A 70 -2.83 -5.25 -10.74
CA PRO A 70 -4.03 -4.44 -10.54
C PRO A 70 -4.26 -3.37 -11.63
N LEU A 71 -3.22 -2.99 -12.37
CA LEU A 71 -3.30 -2.01 -13.46
C LEU A 71 -3.00 -2.60 -14.83
N ASN A 72 -3.04 -3.94 -14.99
CA ASN A 72 -2.80 -4.59 -16.27
C ASN A 72 -1.47 -4.13 -16.92
N VAL A 73 -0.36 -4.14 -16.18
CA VAL A 73 0.98 -3.90 -16.74
C VAL A 73 1.27 -4.97 -17.80
N ARG A 74 1.67 -4.55 -19.00
CA ARG A 74 1.93 -5.45 -20.12
C ARG A 74 3.27 -6.16 -20.00
N ASN A 75 3.32 -7.38 -20.54
CA ASN A 75 4.54 -8.16 -20.63
C ASN A 75 5.64 -7.37 -21.37
N SER A 76 6.86 -7.41 -20.84
CA SER A 76 8.03 -6.81 -21.49
C SER A 76 9.28 -7.65 -21.28
N PHE A 77 9.97 -8.00 -22.37
CA PHE A 77 11.24 -8.73 -22.31
C PHE A 77 12.37 -7.96 -21.62
N SER A 78 12.28 -6.63 -21.56
CA SER A 78 13.29 -5.79 -20.91
C SER A 78 13.04 -5.63 -19.41
N ASN A 79 11.83 -5.88 -18.93
CA ASN A 79 11.49 -5.75 -17.53
C ASN A 79 11.75 -7.09 -16.81
N LYS A 80 12.37 -7.03 -15.64
CA LYS A 80 12.55 -8.18 -14.76
C LYS A 80 11.91 -7.85 -13.43
N TRP A 81 10.65 -8.20 -13.25
CA TRP A 81 9.94 -7.80 -12.06
C TRP A 81 10.23 -8.74 -10.88
N ILE A 82 10.35 -8.15 -9.69
CA ILE A 82 10.38 -8.94 -8.46
C ILE A 82 8.99 -9.56 -8.25
N GLY A 83 8.96 -10.86 -7.98
CA GLY A 83 7.72 -11.60 -7.79
C GLY A 83 6.94 -11.89 -9.07
N GLU A 84 7.55 -11.70 -10.25
CA GLU A 84 6.97 -12.14 -11.53
C GLU A 84 6.84 -13.67 -11.56
N VAL A 85 5.72 -14.14 -12.08
CA VAL A 85 5.51 -15.56 -12.37
C VAL A 85 6.43 -15.96 -13.52
N LYS A 86 7.07 -17.14 -13.40
CA LYS A 86 7.95 -17.66 -14.45
C LYS A 86 7.18 -17.75 -15.78
N ILE A 87 7.86 -17.43 -16.89
CA ILE A 87 7.26 -17.46 -18.23
C ILE A 87 6.56 -18.78 -18.55
N SER A 88 7.12 -19.92 -18.12
CA SER A 88 6.53 -21.25 -18.34
C SER A 88 5.26 -21.52 -17.53
N GLN A 89 4.92 -20.64 -16.58
CA GLN A 89 3.78 -20.74 -15.68
C GLN A 89 2.76 -19.61 -15.89
N LYS A 90 3.08 -18.61 -16.72
CA LYS A 90 2.13 -17.56 -17.09
C LYS A 90 0.95 -18.16 -17.87
N LYS A 91 -0.23 -17.68 -17.55
CA LYS A 91 -1.52 -18.00 -18.17
C LYS A 91 -1.99 -16.89 -19.11
N ASP A 92 -1.41 -15.70 -18.99
CA ASP A 92 -1.70 -14.51 -19.79
C ASP A 92 -0.51 -14.16 -20.70
N SER A 93 -0.75 -14.12 -22.01
CA SER A 93 0.28 -13.82 -23.00
C SER A 93 0.63 -12.34 -23.07
N ASP A 94 -0.29 -11.46 -22.67
CA ASP A 94 -0.20 -10.03 -22.97
C ASP A 94 0.19 -9.22 -21.73
N PHE A 95 -0.12 -9.73 -20.54
CA PHE A 95 0.03 -9.04 -19.26
C PHE A 95 0.94 -9.77 -18.29
N GLU A 96 1.62 -8.98 -17.46
CA GLU A 96 2.44 -9.50 -16.38
C GLU A 96 1.57 -10.24 -15.36
N GLU A 97 2.12 -11.31 -14.79
CA GLU A 97 1.54 -12.07 -13.69
C GLU A 97 2.48 -12.07 -12.51
N PHE A 98 1.93 -11.87 -11.33
CA PHE A 98 2.70 -11.82 -10.10
C PHE A 98 2.27 -12.90 -9.11
N ILE A 99 3.20 -13.32 -8.27
CA ILE A 99 2.93 -14.31 -7.22
C ILE A 99 2.00 -13.76 -6.12
N ASN A 100 1.90 -12.42 -6.00
CA ASN A 100 1.00 -11.72 -5.06
C ASN A 100 0.73 -10.29 -5.56
N ILE A 101 -0.45 -9.74 -5.26
CA ILE A 101 -0.89 -8.38 -5.64
C ILE A 101 0.09 -7.27 -5.24
N ARG A 102 0.84 -7.46 -4.15
CA ARG A 102 1.86 -6.50 -3.69
C ARG A 102 2.92 -6.22 -4.75
N TYR A 103 3.35 -7.26 -5.47
CA TYR A 103 4.32 -7.10 -6.56
C TYR A 103 3.70 -6.39 -7.78
N GLY A 104 2.41 -6.60 -8.05
CA GLY A 104 1.69 -5.85 -9.07
C GLY A 104 1.59 -4.36 -8.75
N PHE A 105 1.29 -3.98 -7.50
CA PHE A 105 1.30 -2.58 -7.08
C PHE A 105 2.70 -1.95 -7.17
N ARG A 106 3.73 -2.71 -6.77
CA ARG A 106 5.12 -2.27 -6.93
C ARG A 106 5.46 -2.01 -8.41
N ALA A 107 5.08 -2.92 -9.31
CA ALA A 107 5.31 -2.76 -10.74
C ALA A 107 4.57 -1.54 -11.31
N ALA A 108 3.28 -1.37 -10.97
CA ALA A 108 2.50 -0.19 -11.33
C ALA A 108 3.19 1.11 -10.90
N TYR A 109 3.66 1.20 -9.65
CA TYR A 109 4.39 2.36 -9.16
C TYR A 109 5.68 2.60 -9.93
N LYS A 110 6.48 1.55 -10.16
CA LYS A 110 7.71 1.66 -10.95
C LYS A 110 7.45 2.19 -12.36
N VAL A 111 6.39 1.74 -13.03
CA VAL A 111 5.99 2.27 -14.35
C VAL A 111 5.73 3.78 -14.28
N LEU A 112 4.98 4.26 -13.29
CA LEU A 112 4.69 5.69 -13.15
C LEU A 112 5.94 6.51 -12.78
N ILE A 113 6.86 5.94 -12.01
CA ILE A 113 8.14 6.58 -11.71
C ILE A 113 9.01 6.65 -12.97
N THR A 114 9.06 5.61 -13.80
CA THR A 114 9.75 5.65 -15.10
C THR A 114 9.16 6.75 -16.00
N TYR A 115 7.84 6.94 -16.01
CA TYR A 115 7.21 8.05 -16.75
C TYR A 115 7.74 9.41 -16.28
N ARG A 116 7.92 9.59 -14.97
CA ARG A 116 8.50 10.80 -14.40
C ARG A 116 9.97 10.99 -14.77
N THR A 117 10.79 9.97 -14.58
CA THR A 117 12.27 10.10 -14.65
C THR A 117 12.77 10.09 -16.09
N GLU A 118 12.24 9.19 -16.92
CA GLU A 118 12.75 8.99 -18.29
C GLU A 118 12.03 9.87 -19.32
N TYR A 119 10.75 10.18 -19.08
CA TYR A 119 9.91 10.88 -20.06
C TYR A 119 9.44 12.26 -19.58
N ASN A 120 9.81 12.68 -18.37
CA ASN A 120 9.37 13.94 -17.74
C ASN A 120 7.83 14.09 -17.66
N ILE A 121 7.09 12.98 -17.64
CA ILE A 121 5.63 12.95 -17.54
C ILE A 121 5.24 12.96 -16.05
N LYS A 122 4.56 14.04 -15.61
CA LYS A 122 4.32 14.31 -14.18
C LYS A 122 2.91 14.74 -13.83
N THR A 123 1.95 14.62 -14.75
CA THR A 123 0.57 15.05 -14.58
C THR A 123 -0.37 13.87 -14.78
N ILE A 124 -1.60 13.93 -14.23
CA ILE A 124 -2.59 12.87 -14.46
C ILE A 124 -2.86 12.73 -15.96
N ASP A 125 -3.05 13.84 -16.67
CA ASP A 125 -3.28 13.83 -18.12
C ASP A 125 -2.16 13.08 -18.87
N GLY A 126 -0.90 13.45 -18.63
CA GLY A 126 0.23 12.84 -19.32
C GLY A 126 0.43 11.37 -18.94
N ILE A 127 0.24 11.03 -17.66
CA ILE A 127 0.35 9.65 -17.18
C ILE A 127 -0.68 8.77 -17.88
N ILE A 128 -1.95 9.16 -17.89
CA ILE A 128 -3.03 8.32 -18.43
C ILE A 128 -2.93 8.19 -19.95
N ARG A 129 -2.62 9.27 -20.68
CA ARG A 129 -2.40 9.20 -22.13
C ARG A 129 -1.25 8.27 -22.50
N LYS A 130 -0.20 8.22 -21.68
CA LYS A 130 0.92 7.28 -21.87
C LYS A 130 0.56 5.85 -21.48
N PHE A 131 -0.21 5.68 -20.41
CA PHE A 131 -0.58 4.37 -19.85
C PHE A 131 -1.60 3.63 -20.72
N SER A 132 -2.56 4.34 -21.32
CA SER A 132 -3.63 3.78 -22.15
C SER A 132 -3.85 4.65 -23.39
N PRO A 133 -2.99 4.55 -24.43
CA PRO A 133 -3.14 5.37 -25.64
C PRO A 133 -4.45 5.07 -26.37
N THR A 134 -5.07 6.13 -26.88
CA THR A 134 -6.43 6.21 -27.44
C THR A 134 -6.60 5.41 -28.72
N ASN A 135 -6.89 4.11 -28.61
CA ASN A 135 -7.40 3.36 -29.76
C ASN A 135 -8.87 2.96 -29.57
N GLU A 136 -9.37 2.82 -28.32
CA GLU A 136 -10.76 2.43 -28.05
C GLU A 136 -11.40 3.08 -26.79
N ASN A 137 -10.62 3.72 -25.92
CA ASN A 137 -11.09 4.28 -24.64
C ASN A 137 -11.26 5.81 -24.70
N ASN A 138 -12.33 6.33 -24.10
CA ASN A 138 -12.50 7.76 -23.83
C ASN A 138 -11.50 8.24 -22.76
N THR A 139 -10.25 8.43 -23.17
CA THR A 139 -9.13 8.79 -22.28
C THR A 139 -9.40 10.07 -21.48
N GLU A 140 -10.12 11.03 -22.07
CA GLU A 140 -10.48 12.28 -21.40
C GLU A 140 -11.46 12.05 -20.23
N GLU A 141 -12.41 11.13 -20.39
CA GLU A 141 -13.34 10.76 -19.32
C GLU A 141 -12.61 10.11 -18.14
N ILE A 142 -11.64 9.22 -18.42
CA ILE A 142 -10.81 8.60 -17.38
C ILE A 142 -9.98 9.66 -16.65
N ILE A 143 -9.36 10.59 -17.37
CA ILE A 143 -8.58 11.70 -16.80
C ILE A 143 -9.47 12.56 -15.88
N THR A 144 -10.67 12.91 -16.34
CA THR A 144 -11.63 13.71 -15.57
C THR A 144 -12.06 12.97 -14.31
N LYS A 145 -12.42 11.68 -14.44
CA LYS A 145 -12.80 10.83 -13.31
C LYS A 145 -11.69 10.70 -12.28
N LEU A 146 -10.45 10.47 -12.72
CA LEU A 146 -9.30 10.38 -11.82
C LEU A 146 -8.98 11.71 -11.15
N SER A 147 -9.06 12.82 -11.87
CA SER A 147 -8.87 14.16 -11.30
C SER A 147 -9.89 14.41 -10.17
N ASN A 148 -11.16 14.08 -10.39
CA ASN A 148 -12.22 14.19 -9.39
C ASN A 148 -12.00 13.24 -8.20
N MET A 149 -11.65 11.97 -8.44
CA MET A 149 -11.45 10.97 -7.39
C MET A 149 -10.20 11.25 -6.53
N THR A 150 -9.19 11.88 -7.10
CA THR A 150 -7.94 12.22 -6.40
C THR A 150 -7.96 13.61 -5.78
N GLY A 151 -8.80 14.53 -6.27
CA GLY A 151 -8.78 15.95 -5.91
C GLY A 151 -7.61 16.73 -6.54
N ILE A 152 -6.99 16.18 -7.59
CA ILE A 152 -5.83 16.75 -8.27
C ILE A 152 -6.26 17.23 -9.65
N GLU A 153 -5.94 18.47 -9.99
CA GLU A 153 -6.21 19.02 -11.33
C GLU A 153 -5.37 18.28 -12.40
N LYS A 154 -5.95 18.02 -13.58
CA LYS A 154 -5.36 17.11 -14.58
C LYS A 154 -3.97 17.50 -15.07
N HIS A 155 -3.64 18.79 -15.09
CA HIS A 155 -2.34 19.32 -15.49
C HIS A 155 -1.41 19.68 -14.32
N LYS A 156 -1.85 19.49 -13.07
CA LYS A 156 -1.01 19.69 -11.88
C LYS A 156 0.10 18.65 -11.84
N VAL A 157 1.32 19.12 -11.57
CA VAL A 157 2.48 18.24 -11.31
C VAL A 157 2.26 17.49 -10.00
N ILE A 158 2.32 16.16 -10.06
CA ILE A 158 2.13 15.27 -8.91
C ILE A 158 3.47 14.81 -8.33
N SER A 159 3.47 14.44 -7.05
CA SER A 159 4.67 13.91 -6.37
C SER A 159 4.34 13.07 -5.13
N GLY A 160 5.29 12.24 -4.69
CA GLY A 160 5.17 11.50 -3.43
C GLY A 160 3.88 10.69 -3.32
N TYR A 161 3.07 11.00 -2.30
CA TYR A 161 1.80 10.33 -2.01
C TYR A 161 0.77 10.42 -3.13
N ASP A 162 0.85 11.44 -4.01
CA ASP A 162 -0.08 11.57 -5.14
C ASP A 162 -0.04 10.33 -6.05
N TYR A 163 1.12 9.70 -6.22
CA TYR A 163 1.24 8.47 -7.02
C TYR A 163 0.52 7.28 -6.36
N ILE A 164 0.61 7.15 -5.03
CA ILE A 164 -0.09 6.10 -4.30
C ILE A 164 -1.61 6.30 -4.43
N ASN A 165 -2.08 7.54 -4.23
CA ASN A 165 -3.48 7.89 -4.38
C ASN A 165 -3.97 7.65 -5.83
N LEU A 166 -3.18 8.04 -6.82
CA LEU A 166 -3.51 7.83 -8.24
C LEU A 166 -3.63 6.33 -8.57
N ILE A 167 -2.65 5.51 -8.18
CA ILE A 167 -2.67 4.05 -8.40
C ILE A 167 -3.91 3.45 -7.73
N HIS A 168 -4.22 3.87 -6.50
CA HIS A 168 -5.43 3.43 -5.79
C HIS A 168 -6.70 3.70 -6.60
N LYS A 169 -6.85 4.92 -7.15
CA LYS A 169 -8.03 5.29 -7.94
C LYS A 169 -8.07 4.59 -9.30
N MET A 170 -6.92 4.42 -9.95
CA MET A 170 -6.82 3.66 -11.19
C MET A 170 -7.26 2.21 -10.97
N THR A 171 -6.84 1.56 -9.88
CA THR A 171 -7.25 0.18 -9.58
C THR A 171 -8.75 0.05 -9.35
N ILE A 172 -9.38 1.03 -8.69
CA ILE A 172 -10.84 1.05 -8.53
C ILE A 172 -11.54 1.13 -9.89
N ILE A 173 -11.05 1.95 -10.82
CA ILE A 173 -11.61 2.07 -12.16
C ILE A 173 -11.44 0.76 -12.95
N GLU A 174 -10.26 0.14 -12.88
CA GLU A 174 -9.92 -1.08 -13.65
C GLU A 174 -10.62 -2.35 -13.14
N SER A 175 -10.81 -2.46 -11.83
CA SER A 175 -11.24 -3.71 -11.20
C SER A 175 -12.53 -3.61 -10.39
N GLY A 176 -12.99 -2.40 -10.07
CA GLY A 176 -14.04 -2.16 -9.08
C GLY A 176 -13.61 -2.40 -7.63
N TYR A 177 -12.41 -2.94 -7.39
CA TYR A 177 -11.97 -3.32 -6.05
C TYR A 177 -11.23 -2.18 -5.34
N LYS A 178 -11.61 -1.93 -4.09
CA LYS A 178 -11.00 -0.90 -3.23
C LYS A 178 -10.04 -1.54 -2.23
N PHE A 179 -8.77 -1.59 -2.60
CA PHE A 179 -7.70 -2.05 -1.72
C PHE A 179 -7.44 -1.08 -0.55
N PRO A 180 -6.93 -1.56 0.60
CA PRO A 180 -6.34 -0.69 1.62
C PRO A 180 -5.20 0.12 1.02
N ILE A 181 -5.10 1.41 1.37
CA ILE A 181 -3.99 2.26 0.92
C ILE A 181 -2.66 1.77 1.50
N SER A 182 -2.67 1.32 2.76
CA SER A 182 -1.52 0.72 3.45
C SER A 182 -0.90 -0.43 2.67
N LEU A 183 -1.72 -1.26 2.01
CA LEU A 183 -1.24 -2.33 1.14
C LEU A 183 -0.36 -1.77 0.00
N ILE A 184 -0.79 -0.68 -0.64
CA ILE A 184 -0.05 -0.04 -1.74
C ILE A 184 1.23 0.61 -1.20
N GLU A 185 1.13 1.30 -0.06
CA GLU A 185 2.29 1.92 0.61
C GLU A 185 3.37 0.88 0.95
N GLU A 186 3.00 -0.23 1.57
CA GLU A 186 3.92 -1.33 1.88
C GLU A 186 4.51 -1.95 0.60
N SER A 187 3.69 -2.06 -0.45
CA SER A 187 4.11 -2.67 -1.72
C SER A 187 5.21 -1.89 -2.42
N ILE A 188 5.17 -0.55 -2.39
CA ILE A 188 6.19 0.27 -3.06
C ILE A 188 7.54 0.29 -2.32
N LEU A 189 7.57 -0.16 -1.06
CA LEU A 189 8.78 -0.27 -0.24
C LEU A 189 9.56 -1.57 -0.47
N ILE A 190 8.98 -2.54 -1.18
CA ILE A 190 9.65 -3.79 -1.56
C ILE A 190 10.83 -3.45 -2.48
N LYS A 191 12.06 -3.71 -2.00
CA LYS A 191 13.30 -3.43 -2.73
C LYS A 191 13.49 -4.41 -3.88
#